data_AF-A0A8X6JUI5-F1
#
_entry.id   AF-A0A8X6JUI5-F1
#
_cell.length_a   1.000
_cell.length_b   1.000
_cell.length_c   1.000
_cell.angle_alpha   90.00
_cell.angle_beta   90.00
_cell.angle_gamma   90.00
#
_symmetry.space_group_name_H-M   'P 1'
#
loop_
_entity.id
_entity.type
_entity.pdbx_description
1 polymer ?
#
loop_
_entity_poly.entity_id
_entity_poly.type
_entity_poly.pdbx_seq_one_letter_code
_entity_poly.pdbx_strand_id
1 'polypeptide(L)'
;MVCLTIQNLISENELDVVDNKLLVVISFENSTVVYFYEDGRFQEYTVPSFQLRTNTLHCAGIRRNVMIQICPEGACMIVEGIIKPLWREVRIVHAVSTMASLILATEKRQIVFFVLYPSNRSLVITRESVSLELKGYITCMSLTVRVDGTLQYLAVGISECPCETKCACESSMHEINIFNLRVQPQRDIIFLFRIPMLPYCPVSLFFLDFAANSFSLVIGDKEGNLITSTLPEGSNRFEVTEKKCLGTKPVLFYRVCILHKEENFFEPAILAVSSSMWLKLDSAKDFIRSSIVIPYLITVHPNARIIGVIDNDFFK
;
A
#
# COMPACT_ATOMS: atom_id res chain seq x y z
N MET A 1 -3.30 -9.06 12.86
CA MET A 1 -3.33 -8.50 11.48
C MET A 1 -1.90 -8.34 10.98
N VAL A 2 -1.54 -8.76 9.77
CA VAL A 2 -0.15 -8.58 9.25
C VAL A 2 -0.27 -8.06 7.80
N CYS A 3 0.71 -7.46 7.14
CA CYS A 3 0.51 -6.86 5.80
C CYS A 3 1.72 -7.13 4.90
N LEU A 4 1.51 -7.22 3.57
CA LEU A 4 2.59 -7.32 2.59
C LEU A 4 2.48 -6.18 1.57
N THR A 5 3.61 -5.59 1.18
CA THR A 5 3.66 -4.52 0.17
C THR A 5 4.93 -4.73 -0.63
N ILE A 6 4.83 -5.02 -1.93
CA ILE A 6 6.00 -5.00 -2.82
C ILE A 6 5.87 -3.73 -3.64
N GLN A 7 6.78 -2.77 -3.45
CA GLN A 7 6.87 -1.58 -4.28
C GLN A 7 8.25 -1.59 -4.95
N ASN A 8 8.28 -1.73 -6.27
CA ASN A 8 9.44 -1.35 -7.06
C ASN A 8 9.51 0.18 -7.08
N LEU A 9 10.62 0.72 -6.60
CA LEU A 9 11.07 2.07 -6.92
C LEU A 9 12.16 1.97 -7.98
N ILE A 10 11.84 1.29 -9.08
CA ILE A 10 12.64 1.46 -10.29
C ILE A 10 12.07 2.71 -10.91
N SER A 11 12.80 3.83 -10.78
CA SER A 11 12.51 5.01 -11.58
C SER A 11 12.52 4.58 -13.05
N GLU A 12 11.54 5.01 -13.84
CA GLU A 12 11.45 4.66 -15.26
C GLU A 12 12.64 5.17 -16.10
N ASN A 13 13.68 5.78 -15.51
CA ASN A 13 14.76 6.45 -16.24
C ASN A 13 16.20 6.22 -15.74
N GLU A 14 16.47 5.38 -14.75
CA GLU A 14 17.86 5.11 -14.31
C GLU A 14 18.05 3.61 -13.98
N LEU A 15 18.34 2.81 -15.00
CA LEU A 15 18.80 1.42 -14.87
C LEU A 15 20.32 1.38 -15.09
N ASP A 16 21.08 1.94 -14.14
CA ASP A 16 22.46 1.52 -13.89
C ASP A 16 22.43 0.57 -12.67
N VAL A 17 22.01 -0.68 -12.91
CA VAL A 17 21.99 -1.74 -11.89
C VAL A 17 23.43 -2.21 -11.65
N VAL A 18 24.16 -1.49 -10.82
CA VAL A 18 25.51 -1.84 -10.35
C VAL A 18 25.48 -1.95 -8.81
N ASP A 19 24.73 -2.93 -8.33
CA ASP A 19 24.91 -3.74 -7.11
C ASP A 19 23.54 -4.30 -6.66
N ASN A 20 23.28 -5.58 -6.93
CA ASN A 20 21.98 -6.25 -6.66
C ASN A 20 21.76 -6.55 -5.16
N LYS A 21 21.70 -5.52 -4.33
CA LYS A 21 21.36 -5.64 -2.92
C LYS A 21 19.93 -5.17 -2.71
N LEU A 22 19.11 -6.00 -2.09
CA LEU A 22 17.70 -5.70 -1.80
C LEU A 22 17.45 -5.78 -0.30
N LEU A 23 16.73 -4.81 0.25
CA LEU A 23 16.22 -4.90 1.62
C LEU A 23 14.82 -5.53 1.63
N VAL A 24 14.63 -6.55 2.44
CA VAL A 24 13.34 -7.23 2.66
C VAL A 24 12.94 -7.07 4.11
N VAL A 25 11.86 -6.33 4.37
CA VAL A 25 11.30 -6.20 5.72
C VAL A 25 10.21 -7.24 5.90
N ILE A 26 10.09 -7.87 7.07
CA ILE A 26 9.06 -8.84 7.39
C ILE A 26 8.44 -8.42 8.71
N SER A 27 7.13 -8.23 8.71
CA SER A 27 6.38 -7.82 9.90
C SER A 27 5.70 -9.04 10.50
N PHE A 28 5.81 -9.15 11.81
CA PHE A 28 5.08 -10.08 12.66
C PHE A 28 4.19 -9.28 13.60
N GLU A 29 3.30 -9.92 14.33
CA GLU A 29 2.36 -9.23 15.22
C GLU A 29 3.05 -8.31 16.25
N ASN A 30 4.23 -8.68 16.74
CA ASN A 30 4.94 -7.95 17.79
C ASN A 30 6.40 -7.63 17.44
N SER A 31 6.82 -7.82 16.19
CA SER A 31 8.20 -7.60 15.78
C SER A 31 8.33 -7.35 14.29
N THR A 32 9.48 -6.80 13.91
CA THR A 32 9.89 -6.62 12.53
C THR A 32 11.27 -7.25 12.37
N VAL A 33 11.47 -8.02 11.30
CA VAL A 33 12.77 -8.60 10.91
C VAL A 33 13.14 -8.03 9.55
N VAL A 34 14.40 -7.73 9.34
CA VAL A 34 14.90 -7.17 8.08
C VAL A 34 15.98 -8.08 7.54
N TYR A 35 15.98 -8.34 6.24
CA TYR A 35 17.00 -9.12 5.54
C TYR A 35 17.61 -8.29 4.41
N PHE A 36 18.89 -8.51 4.17
CA PHE A 36 19.53 -8.23 2.90
C PHE A 36 19.42 -9.43 1.99
N TYR A 37 19.00 -9.22 0.76
CA TYR A 37 19.14 -10.18 -0.32
C TYR A 37 20.22 -9.70 -1.27
N GLU A 38 21.30 -10.47 -1.35
CA GLU A 38 22.46 -10.20 -2.18
C GLU A 38 22.95 -11.53 -2.77
N ASP A 39 23.25 -11.56 -4.06
CA ASP A 39 23.78 -12.74 -4.76
C ASP A 39 23.00 -14.04 -4.50
N GLY A 40 21.67 -13.95 -4.46
CA GLY A 40 20.80 -15.11 -4.25
C GLY A 40 20.68 -15.58 -2.80
N ARG A 41 21.22 -14.83 -1.83
CA ARG A 41 21.24 -15.21 -0.41
C ARG A 41 20.57 -14.16 0.46
N PHE A 42 19.76 -14.62 1.40
CA PHE A 42 19.23 -13.79 2.48
C PHE A 42 20.22 -13.76 3.65
N GLN A 43 20.57 -12.57 4.11
CA GLN A 43 21.37 -12.31 5.30
C GLN A 43 20.54 -11.44 6.24
N GLU A 44 20.41 -11.83 7.50
CA GLU A 44 19.65 -11.03 8.47
C GLU A 44 20.36 -9.69 8.71
N TYR A 45 19.58 -8.61 8.67
CA TYR A 45 20.07 -7.26 8.94
C TYR A 45 19.79 -6.86 10.39
N THR A 46 20.86 -6.76 11.18
CA THR A 46 20.78 -6.53 12.63
C THR A 46 21.11 -5.10 13.06
N VAL A 47 21.20 -4.16 12.12
CA VAL A 47 21.63 -2.77 12.42
C VAL A 47 20.51 -1.96 13.09
N PRO A 48 20.82 -1.06 14.04
CA PRO A 48 19.86 -0.26 14.82
C PRO A 48 18.99 0.73 14.01
N SER A 49 19.04 0.69 12.68
CA SER A 49 18.35 1.62 11.79
C SER A 49 16.84 1.34 11.67
N PHE A 50 16.33 0.22 12.19
CA PHE A 50 14.92 -0.13 12.17
C PHE A 50 14.34 -0.33 13.57
N GLN A 51 13.05 -0.04 13.72
CA GLN A 51 12.28 -0.43 14.90
C GLN A 51 11.89 -1.90 14.78
N LEU A 52 12.71 -2.79 15.36
CA LEU A 52 12.53 -4.25 15.26
C LEU A 52 11.57 -4.84 16.32
N ARG A 53 11.31 -4.10 17.41
CA ARG A 53 10.52 -4.57 18.58
C ARG A 53 9.02 -4.30 18.50
N THR A 54 8.56 -3.86 17.33
CA THR A 54 7.14 -3.60 17.05
C THR A 54 6.85 -4.05 15.62
N ASN A 55 5.59 -4.26 15.30
CA ASN A 55 5.19 -4.59 13.95
C ASN A 55 5.29 -3.35 13.05
N THR A 56 5.75 -3.55 11.83
CA THR A 56 5.72 -2.50 10.80
C THR A 56 4.38 -2.57 10.07
N LEU A 57 3.70 -1.43 9.96
CA LEU A 57 2.45 -1.26 9.21
C LEU A 57 2.71 -0.92 7.75
N HIS A 58 3.72 -0.09 7.50
CA HIS A 58 4.12 0.35 6.17
C HIS A 58 5.59 0.71 6.15
N CYS A 59 6.27 0.40 5.06
CA CYS A 59 7.64 0.83 4.79
C CYS A 59 7.77 1.17 3.32
N ALA A 60 8.47 2.26 3.02
CA ALA A 60 8.73 2.68 1.66
C ALA A 60 10.09 3.40 1.57
N GLY A 61 10.81 3.14 0.48
CA GLY A 61 11.84 4.06 0.01
C GLY A 61 11.15 5.34 -0.48
N ILE A 62 11.71 6.50 -0.14
CA ILE A 62 11.21 7.78 -0.64
C ILE A 62 12.21 8.36 -1.63
N ARG A 63 13.51 8.21 -1.34
CA ARG A 63 14.63 8.61 -2.19
C ARG A 63 15.83 7.73 -1.91
N ARG A 64 16.88 7.93 -2.70
CA ARG A 64 18.23 7.48 -2.36
C ARG A 64 18.55 7.88 -0.91
N ASN A 65 18.95 6.90 -0.10
CA ASN A 65 19.34 7.08 1.30
C ASN A 65 18.22 7.56 2.26
N VAL A 66 16.94 7.56 1.83
CA VAL A 66 15.79 7.94 2.69
C VAL A 66 14.67 6.91 2.60
N MET A 67 14.37 6.30 3.74
CA MET A 67 13.22 5.41 3.92
C MET A 67 12.29 5.94 5.01
N ILE A 68 11.04 5.51 4.97
CA ILE A 68 10.10 5.67 6.07
C ILE A 68 9.72 4.30 6.62
N GLN A 69 9.62 4.21 7.93
CA GLN A 69 9.05 3.06 8.62
C GLN A 69 7.92 3.56 9.51
N ILE A 70 6.74 2.94 9.33
CA ILE A 70 5.54 3.26 10.09
C ILE A 70 5.18 2.08 10.97
N CYS A 71 5.09 2.33 12.27
CA CYS A 71 4.67 1.37 13.30
C CYS A 71 3.40 1.90 13.97
N PRO A 72 2.64 1.09 14.73
CA PRO A 72 1.48 1.59 15.45
C PRO A 72 1.80 2.76 16.39
N GLU A 73 2.99 2.78 17.00
CA GLU A 73 3.42 3.80 17.96
C GLU A 73 3.89 5.11 17.28
N GLY A 74 4.09 5.09 15.97
CA GLY A 74 4.47 6.27 15.22
C GLY A 74 5.20 6.03 13.91
N ALA A 75 5.50 7.14 13.25
CA ALA A 75 6.27 7.19 12.02
C ALA A 75 7.72 7.61 12.32
N CYS A 76 8.67 7.03 11.61
CA CYS A 76 10.05 7.48 11.60
C CYS A 76 10.62 7.49 10.17
N MET A 77 11.59 8.37 9.97
CA MET A 77 12.44 8.40 8.80
C MET A 77 13.75 7.71 9.13
N ILE A 78 14.29 6.97 8.18
CA ILE A 78 15.62 6.37 8.26
C ILE A 78 16.44 7.06 7.18
N VAL A 79 17.41 7.87 7.60
CA VAL A 79 18.28 8.64 6.70
C VAL A 79 19.70 8.16 6.93
N GLU A 80 20.32 7.55 5.93
CA GLU A 80 21.70 7.03 6.03
C GLU A 80 21.89 6.12 7.27
N GLY A 81 20.87 5.33 7.58
CA GLY A 81 20.87 4.39 8.72
C GLY A 81 20.51 5.02 10.07
N ILE A 82 20.27 6.34 10.12
CA ILE A 82 19.89 7.04 11.35
C ILE A 82 18.37 7.19 11.43
N ILE A 83 17.78 6.68 12.52
CA ILE A 83 16.36 6.87 12.81
C ILE A 83 16.09 8.30 13.28
N LYS A 84 15.20 8.99 12.58
CA LYS A 84 14.65 10.29 12.97
C LYS A 84 13.15 10.14 13.22
N PRO A 85 12.66 10.41 14.44
CA PRO A 85 11.22 10.34 14.71
C PRO A 85 10.49 11.38 13.87
N LEU A 86 9.37 10.98 13.27
CA LEU A 86 8.55 11.86 12.46
C LEU A 86 7.27 12.27 13.18
N TRP A 87 6.54 11.31 13.73
CA TRP A 87 5.23 11.56 14.36
C TRP A 87 4.88 10.44 15.35
N ARG A 88 4.33 10.78 16.52
CA ARG A 88 4.02 9.83 17.62
C ARG A 88 2.82 10.24 18.50
N GLU A 89 1.83 10.95 17.94
CA GLU A 89 0.78 11.55 18.77
C GLU A 89 -0.35 10.58 19.14
N VAL A 90 -0.72 9.69 18.22
CA VAL A 90 -1.86 8.76 18.35
C VAL A 90 -1.49 7.43 17.69
N ARG A 91 -2.10 6.32 18.09
CA ARG A 91 -1.82 5.04 17.43
C ARG A 91 -2.20 5.07 15.95
N ILE A 92 -1.30 4.63 15.09
CA ILE A 92 -1.51 4.45 13.65
C ILE A 92 -2.18 3.10 13.42
N VAL A 93 -3.22 3.07 12.58
CA VAL A 93 -3.92 1.83 12.20
C VAL A 93 -3.65 1.42 10.75
N HIS A 94 -3.38 2.39 9.86
CA HIS A 94 -3.02 2.12 8.48
C HIS A 94 -2.15 3.25 7.93
N ALA A 95 -1.30 2.96 6.96
CA ALA A 95 -0.51 3.97 6.26
C ALA A 95 -0.39 3.63 4.77
N VAL A 96 -0.26 4.66 3.94
CA VAL A 96 0.05 4.56 2.51
C VAL A 96 0.99 5.71 2.15
N SER A 97 1.87 5.48 1.18
CA SER A 97 2.78 6.53 0.72
C SER A 97 3.04 6.46 -0.78
N THR A 98 3.51 7.58 -1.30
CA THR A 98 4.13 7.76 -2.61
C THR A 98 5.51 8.37 -2.38
N MET A 99 6.25 8.64 -3.46
CA MET A 99 7.52 9.37 -3.36
C MET A 99 7.37 10.80 -2.84
N ALA A 100 6.16 11.38 -2.92
CA ALA A 100 5.88 12.78 -2.58
C ALA A 100 4.93 12.95 -1.40
N SER A 101 4.32 11.88 -0.88
CA SER A 101 3.29 11.99 0.14
C SER A 101 3.26 10.79 1.07
N LEU A 102 2.94 11.03 2.35
CA LEU A 102 2.67 10.01 3.35
C LEU A 102 1.32 10.29 3.99
N ILE A 103 0.48 9.27 4.09
CA ILE A 103 -0.85 9.36 4.66
C ILE A 103 -0.98 8.32 5.76
N LEU A 104 -1.40 8.78 6.94
CA LEU A 104 -1.62 7.94 8.11
C LEU A 104 -3.10 7.96 8.46
N ALA A 105 -3.66 6.79 8.75
CA ALA A 105 -4.94 6.64 9.43
C ALA A 105 -4.66 6.33 10.91
N THR A 106 -5.38 6.99 11.81
CA THR A 106 -5.23 6.81 13.25
C THR A 106 -6.41 6.06 13.88
N GLU A 107 -6.20 5.51 15.08
CA GLU A 107 -7.28 4.85 15.84
C GLU A 107 -8.43 5.81 16.20
N LYS A 108 -8.16 7.11 16.21
CA LYS A 108 -9.16 8.18 16.42
C LYS A 108 -9.97 8.49 15.16
N ARG A 109 -9.91 7.63 14.13
CA ARG A 109 -10.65 7.78 12.86
C ARG A 109 -10.25 9.06 12.11
N GLN A 110 -8.99 9.47 12.28
CA GLN A 110 -8.43 10.66 11.63
C GLN A 110 -7.48 10.24 10.52
N ILE A 111 -7.51 10.99 9.41
CA ILE A 111 -6.47 10.93 8.38
C ILE A 111 -5.49 12.08 8.62
N VAL A 112 -4.19 11.77 8.63
CA VAL A 112 -3.09 12.73 8.74
C VAL A 112 -2.29 12.67 7.45
N PHE A 113 -2.14 13.82 6.80
CA PHE A 113 -1.43 13.96 5.54
C PHE A 113 -0.08 14.66 5.75
N PHE A 114 0.96 14.14 5.08
CA PHE A 114 2.29 14.72 5.04
C PHE A 114 2.72 14.87 3.59
N VAL A 115 3.12 16.09 3.21
CA VAL A 115 3.83 16.31 1.95
C VAL A 115 5.31 16.08 2.19
N LEU A 116 5.91 15.29 1.31
CA LEU A 116 7.33 14.96 1.36
C LEU A 116 8.05 15.83 0.34
N TYR A 117 8.61 16.94 0.82
CA TYR A 117 9.40 17.80 -0.05
C TYR A 117 10.83 17.30 -0.15
N PRO A 118 11.34 17.18 -1.38
CA PRO A 118 12.74 16.88 -1.56
C PRO A 118 13.60 18.09 -1.25
N SER A 119 14.54 17.93 -0.33
CA SER A 119 15.68 18.83 -0.16
C SER A 119 16.97 18.11 -0.56
N ASN A 120 18.04 18.85 -0.83
CA ASN A 120 19.31 18.32 -1.33
C ASN A 120 19.89 17.16 -0.49
N ARG A 121 19.54 17.03 0.80
CA ARG A 121 19.96 15.92 1.70
C ARG A 121 18.95 15.54 2.79
N SER A 122 17.73 16.04 2.72
CA SER A 122 16.71 15.75 3.73
C SER A 122 15.32 15.76 3.14
N LEU A 123 14.41 15.07 3.82
CA LEU A 123 12.99 15.22 3.59
C LEU A 123 12.51 16.40 4.45
N VAL A 124 12.01 17.46 3.81
CA VAL A 124 11.28 18.49 4.53
C VAL A 124 9.84 18.02 4.60
N ILE A 125 9.41 17.70 5.81
CA ILE A 125 8.02 17.38 6.07
C ILE A 125 7.37 18.63 6.63
N THR A 126 6.60 19.33 5.79
CA THR A 126 5.63 20.27 6.33
C THR A 126 4.47 19.43 6.84
N ARG A 127 4.29 19.41 8.16
CA ARG A 127 3.06 18.92 8.76
C ARG A 127 1.95 19.89 8.38
N GLU A 128 1.34 19.66 7.24
CA GLU A 128 0.03 20.23 6.91
C GLU A 128 -1.00 19.18 7.33
N SER A 129 -1.15 19.02 8.65
CA SER A 129 -2.12 18.06 9.21
C SER A 129 -3.52 18.60 9.01
N VAL A 130 -4.13 18.32 7.86
CA VAL A 130 -5.57 18.37 7.71
C VAL A 130 -6.10 17.08 8.34
N SER A 131 -6.58 17.16 9.59
CA SER A 131 -7.23 16.03 10.23
C SER A 131 -8.66 15.91 9.70
N LEU A 132 -8.90 14.94 8.84
CA LEU A 132 -10.26 14.59 8.45
C LEU A 132 -10.79 13.51 9.40
N GLU A 133 -11.81 13.85 10.19
CA GLU A 133 -12.50 12.89 11.05
C GLU A 133 -13.57 12.13 10.25
N LEU A 134 -13.48 10.80 10.28
CA LEU A 134 -14.39 9.92 9.55
C LEU A 134 -15.40 9.24 10.48
N LYS A 135 -16.62 9.04 9.96
CA LYS A 135 -17.68 8.30 10.66
C LYS A 135 -17.48 6.80 10.46
N GLY A 136 -16.53 6.21 11.19
CA GLY A 136 -16.30 4.77 11.22
C GLY A 136 -14.83 4.40 11.39
N TYR A 137 -14.56 3.10 11.53
CA TYR A 137 -13.21 2.55 11.59
C TYR A 137 -12.64 2.43 10.19
N ILE A 138 -11.42 2.92 10.01
CA ILE A 138 -10.67 2.79 8.76
C ILE A 138 -10.16 1.35 8.67
N THR A 139 -10.52 0.64 7.61
CA THR A 139 -10.21 -0.79 7.44
C THR A 139 -9.04 -1.02 6.49
N CYS A 140 -8.94 -0.19 5.46
CA CYS A 140 -7.90 -0.25 4.44
C CYS A 140 -7.76 1.11 3.74
N MET A 141 -6.59 1.37 3.18
CA MET A 141 -6.35 2.54 2.34
C MET A 141 -5.58 2.16 1.08
N SER A 142 -5.83 2.86 -0.01
CA SER A 142 -5.04 2.79 -1.25
C SER A 142 -4.82 4.20 -1.78
N LEU A 143 -3.62 4.46 -2.30
CA LEU A 143 -3.21 5.75 -2.83
C LEU A 143 -2.67 5.53 -4.25
N THR A 144 -3.19 6.29 -5.20
CA THR A 144 -2.60 6.41 -6.55
C THR A 144 -2.20 7.85 -6.83
N VAL A 145 -1.23 8.01 -7.73
CA VAL A 145 -0.77 9.28 -8.29
C VAL A 145 -1.05 9.22 -9.78
N ARG A 146 -1.68 10.25 -10.34
CA ARG A 146 -1.77 10.36 -11.80
C ARG A 146 -0.37 10.40 -12.41
N VAL A 147 -0.26 9.92 -13.65
CA VAL A 147 0.99 9.87 -14.41
C VAL A 147 1.70 11.24 -14.49
N ASP A 148 0.95 12.33 -14.50
CA ASP A 148 1.49 13.69 -14.50
C ASP A 148 1.99 14.18 -13.13
N GLY A 149 1.85 13.39 -12.07
CA GLY A 149 2.27 13.71 -10.71
C GLY A 149 1.42 14.76 -9.99
N THR A 150 0.36 15.29 -10.64
CA THR A 150 -0.35 16.49 -10.17
C THR A 150 -1.48 16.20 -9.19
N LEU A 151 -2.13 15.04 -9.34
CA LEU A 151 -3.29 14.62 -8.57
C LEU A 151 -3.04 13.27 -7.92
N GLN A 152 -3.38 13.16 -6.63
CA GLN A 152 -3.40 11.89 -5.94
C GLN A 152 -4.83 11.55 -5.53
N TYR A 153 -5.22 10.30 -5.73
CA TYR A 153 -6.50 9.79 -5.24
C TYR A 153 -6.26 8.85 -4.08
N LEU A 154 -6.93 9.12 -2.97
CA LEU A 154 -6.94 8.27 -1.79
C LEU A 154 -8.30 7.59 -1.69
N ALA A 155 -8.31 6.27 -1.73
CA ALA A 155 -9.48 5.46 -1.38
C ALA A 155 -9.32 4.96 0.05
N VAL A 156 -10.37 5.10 0.85
CA VAL A 156 -10.42 4.73 2.27
C VAL A 156 -11.61 3.84 2.51
N GLY A 157 -11.36 2.58 2.87
CA GLY A 157 -12.40 1.66 3.32
C GLY A 157 -12.80 1.97 4.76
N ILE A 158 -14.11 2.05 5.01
CA ILE A 158 -14.69 2.40 6.30
C ILE A 158 -15.71 1.34 6.70
N SER A 159 -15.71 1.01 7.98
CA SER A 159 -16.66 0.10 8.61
C SER A 159 -17.16 0.66 9.93
N GLU A 160 -18.45 0.48 10.24
CA GLU A 160 -19.01 0.82 11.56
C GLU A 160 -18.44 -0.04 12.69
N CYS A 161 -18.09 -1.30 12.39
CA CYS A 161 -17.43 -2.24 13.29
C CYS A 161 -15.92 -2.33 12.99
N PRO A 162 -15.05 -2.56 13.99
CA PRO A 162 -13.70 -3.04 13.74
C PRO A 162 -13.74 -4.36 12.94
N CYS A 163 -12.89 -4.54 11.93
CA CYS A 163 -12.90 -5.75 11.09
C CYS A 163 -12.64 -7.06 11.87
N GLU A 164 -12.04 -6.98 13.05
CA GLU A 164 -11.68 -8.14 13.87
C GLU A 164 -12.86 -8.70 14.67
N THR A 165 -13.92 -7.92 14.89
CA THR A 165 -15.15 -8.48 15.44
C THR A 165 -15.91 -9.20 14.32
N LYS A 166 -16.43 -10.39 14.62
CA LYS A 166 -17.53 -10.96 13.81
C LYS A 166 -18.70 -10.00 13.98
N CYS A 167 -18.79 -9.00 13.11
CA CYS A 167 -19.90 -8.07 13.10
C CYS A 167 -21.11 -8.92 12.69
N ALA A 168 -21.93 -9.30 13.68
CA ALA A 168 -23.06 -10.22 13.53
C ALA A 168 -24.29 -9.54 12.90
N CYS A 169 -24.13 -8.32 12.39
CA CYS A 169 -25.21 -7.48 11.92
C CYS A 169 -25.08 -7.32 10.41
N GLU A 170 -25.99 -7.93 9.66
CA GLU A 170 -26.20 -7.70 8.21
C GLU A 170 -26.49 -6.22 7.86
N SER A 171 -26.64 -5.37 8.89
CA SER A 171 -26.91 -3.94 8.81
C SER A 171 -25.69 -3.03 8.99
N SER A 172 -24.47 -3.56 9.17
CA SER A 172 -23.29 -2.70 9.38
C SER A 172 -22.95 -1.93 8.11
N MET A 173 -23.00 -0.59 8.17
CA MET A 173 -22.63 0.21 7.00
C MET A 173 -21.14 0.08 6.71
N HIS A 174 -20.86 -0.36 5.49
CA HIS A 174 -19.52 -0.37 4.91
C HIS A 174 -19.51 0.56 3.72
N GLU A 175 -18.46 1.36 3.60
CA GLU A 175 -18.30 2.29 2.49
C GLU A 175 -16.84 2.46 2.10
N ILE A 176 -16.62 2.95 0.89
CA ILE A 176 -15.33 3.45 0.45
C ILE A 176 -15.48 4.93 0.16
N ASN A 177 -14.67 5.75 0.82
CA ASN A 177 -14.60 7.18 0.56
C ASN A 177 -13.38 7.49 -0.30
N ILE A 178 -13.59 8.25 -1.37
CA ILE A 178 -12.54 8.65 -2.32
C ILE A 178 -12.29 10.14 -2.17
N PHE A 179 -11.02 10.48 -1.99
CA PHE A 179 -10.54 11.84 -1.83
C PHE A 179 -9.59 12.20 -2.97
N ASN A 180 -9.67 13.45 -3.43
CA ASN A 180 -8.64 14.07 -4.24
C ASN A 180 -7.70 14.86 -3.32
N LEU A 181 -6.41 14.58 -3.44
CA LEU A 181 -5.34 15.29 -2.74
C LEU A 181 -4.56 16.07 -3.79
N ARG A 182 -4.67 17.41 -3.75
CA ARG A 182 -3.86 18.28 -4.59
C ARG A 182 -2.49 18.49 -3.96
N VAL A 183 -1.44 18.30 -4.77
CA VAL A 183 -0.03 18.41 -4.33
C VAL A 183 0.50 19.86 -4.43
N GLN A 184 -0.28 20.79 -5.01
CA GLN A 184 0.12 22.19 -5.26
C GLN A 184 -0.97 23.20 -4.88
N PRO A 185 -0.60 24.48 -4.64
CA PRO A 185 -0.58 25.14 -3.33
C PRO A 185 -1.97 25.38 -2.68
N GLN A 186 -3.06 24.92 -3.31
CA GLN A 186 -4.40 24.90 -2.72
C GLN A 186 -4.56 23.60 -1.95
N ARG A 187 -4.41 23.73 -0.62
CA ARG A 187 -4.28 22.70 0.41
C ARG A 187 -5.57 21.93 0.69
N ASP A 188 -6.25 21.49 -0.35
CA ASP A 188 -7.60 20.95 -0.22
C ASP A 188 -7.60 19.43 -0.36
N ILE A 189 -7.95 18.74 0.73
CA ILE A 189 -8.44 17.36 0.68
C ILE A 189 -9.91 17.45 0.27
N ILE A 190 -10.20 17.13 -0.98
CA ILE A 190 -11.56 17.22 -1.51
C ILE A 190 -12.17 15.83 -1.44
N PHE A 191 -13.19 15.67 -0.59
CA PHE A 191 -14.05 14.49 -0.65
C PHE A 191 -14.77 14.48 -2.00
N LEU A 192 -14.58 13.40 -2.75
CA LEU A 192 -15.20 13.25 -4.06
C LEU A 192 -16.46 12.39 -3.97
N PHE A 193 -16.30 11.15 -3.52
CA PHE A 193 -17.34 10.13 -3.65
C PHE A 193 -17.37 9.16 -2.48
N ARG A 194 -18.54 8.56 -2.30
CA ARG A 194 -18.80 7.43 -1.42
C ARG A 194 -19.33 6.25 -2.26
N ILE A 195 -18.72 5.09 -2.09
CA ILE A 195 -19.19 3.82 -2.66
C ILE A 195 -19.80 2.99 -1.53
N PRO A 196 -21.13 2.81 -1.49
CA PRO A 196 -21.76 1.90 -0.54
C PRO A 196 -21.32 0.46 -0.81
N MET A 197 -20.90 -0.25 0.23
CA MET A 197 -20.34 -1.60 0.11
C MET A 197 -21.22 -2.69 0.72
N LEU A 198 -22.45 -2.43 1.16
CA LEU A 198 -23.29 -3.44 1.81
C LEU A 198 -23.50 -4.70 0.94
N PRO A 199 -23.36 -5.93 1.50
CA PRO A 199 -22.93 -6.29 2.87
C PRO A 199 -21.41 -6.53 3.02
N TYR A 200 -20.60 -6.16 2.04
CA TYR A 200 -19.17 -6.44 1.95
C TYR A 200 -18.33 -5.49 2.83
N CYS A 201 -17.47 -6.05 3.69
CA CYS A 201 -16.51 -5.28 4.47
C CYS A 201 -15.18 -5.19 3.72
N PRO A 202 -14.75 -4.01 3.22
CA PRO A 202 -13.51 -3.87 2.47
C PRO A 202 -12.31 -4.08 3.38
N VAL A 203 -11.35 -4.90 2.95
CA VAL A 203 -10.11 -5.21 3.69
C VAL A 203 -8.86 -4.91 2.86
N SER A 204 -8.99 -4.75 1.55
CA SER A 204 -7.93 -4.26 0.69
C SER A 204 -8.50 -3.46 -0.48
N LEU A 205 -7.74 -2.48 -0.94
CA LEU A 205 -8.09 -1.59 -2.05
C LEU A 205 -6.89 -1.49 -2.97
N PHE A 206 -7.13 -1.38 -4.27
CA PHE A 206 -6.08 -1.19 -5.25
C PHE A 206 -6.59 -0.36 -6.43
N PHE A 207 -5.88 0.71 -6.77
CA PHE A 207 -6.19 1.50 -7.97
C PHE A 207 -5.57 0.87 -9.20
N LEU A 208 -6.36 0.72 -10.24
CA LEU A 208 -5.96 0.28 -11.57
C LEU A 208 -5.82 1.51 -12.46
N ASP A 209 -4.59 1.81 -12.88
CA ASP A 209 -4.30 2.87 -13.84
C ASP A 209 -4.19 2.27 -15.25
N PHE A 210 -5.29 1.71 -15.78
CA PHE A 210 -5.28 1.01 -17.08
C PHE A 210 -5.50 1.93 -18.29
N ALA A 211 -5.97 3.17 -18.10
CA ALA A 211 -6.14 4.13 -19.19
C ALA A 211 -6.10 5.57 -18.69
N ALA A 212 -5.56 6.48 -19.50
CA ALA A 212 -5.29 7.89 -19.14
C ALA A 212 -6.50 8.65 -18.55
N ASN A 213 -7.73 8.19 -18.81
CA ASN A 213 -8.98 8.87 -18.49
C ASN A 213 -9.99 8.03 -17.68
N SER A 214 -9.69 6.79 -17.28
CA SER A 214 -10.61 5.99 -16.47
C SER A 214 -9.92 5.44 -15.22
N PHE A 215 -10.57 5.62 -14.08
CA PHE A 215 -10.10 5.10 -12.80
C PHE A 215 -10.88 3.83 -12.49
N SER A 216 -10.18 2.72 -12.30
CA SER A 216 -10.81 1.54 -11.72
C SER A 216 -10.22 1.26 -10.34
N LEU A 217 -11.08 0.89 -9.41
CA LEU A 217 -10.75 0.50 -8.06
C LEU A 217 -11.11 -0.97 -7.90
N VAL A 218 -10.12 -1.80 -7.58
CA VAL A 218 -10.35 -3.18 -7.15
C VAL A 218 -10.48 -3.19 -5.64
N ILE A 219 -11.49 -3.91 -5.18
CA ILE A 219 -11.88 -4.00 -3.78
C ILE A 219 -11.87 -5.47 -3.40
N GLY A 220 -11.10 -5.78 -2.37
CA GLY A 220 -11.05 -7.09 -1.76
C GLY A 220 -11.81 -7.01 -0.45
N ASP A 221 -12.73 -7.95 -0.23
CA ASP A 221 -13.49 -8.00 1.00
C ASP A 221 -12.99 -9.08 1.97
N LYS A 222 -13.59 -9.08 3.16
CA LYS A 222 -13.30 -10.05 4.23
C LYS A 222 -13.71 -11.49 3.88
N GLU A 223 -14.70 -11.67 3.02
CA GLU A 223 -15.32 -12.98 2.72
C GLU A 223 -14.73 -13.65 1.48
N GLY A 224 -13.74 -13.03 0.83
CA GLY A 224 -13.05 -13.59 -0.33
C GLY A 224 -13.62 -13.16 -1.68
N ASN A 225 -14.44 -12.11 -1.71
CA ASN A 225 -14.93 -11.48 -2.93
C ASN A 225 -13.97 -10.39 -3.41
N LEU A 226 -13.78 -10.39 -4.72
CA LEU A 226 -13.19 -9.31 -5.49
C LEU A 226 -14.31 -8.54 -6.18
N ILE A 227 -14.29 -7.23 -6.03
CA ILE A 227 -15.23 -6.32 -6.67
C ILE A 227 -14.40 -5.30 -7.44
N THR A 228 -14.63 -5.19 -8.74
CA THR A 228 -14.02 -4.14 -9.56
C THR A 228 -15.07 -3.07 -9.79
N SER A 229 -14.70 -1.82 -9.53
CA SER A 229 -15.55 -0.67 -9.81
C SER A 229 -14.81 0.36 -10.63
N THR A 230 -15.46 0.90 -11.65
CA THR A 230 -14.88 1.88 -12.55
C THR A 230 -15.64 3.19 -12.40
N LEU A 231 -14.93 4.32 -12.48
CA LEU A 231 -15.53 5.64 -12.65
C LEU A 231 -15.48 5.98 -14.14
N PRO A 232 -16.61 5.91 -14.87
CA PRO A 232 -16.65 6.32 -16.27
C PRO A 232 -16.29 7.79 -16.43
N GLU A 233 -15.70 8.14 -17.58
CA GLU A 233 -15.40 9.54 -17.91
C GLU A 233 -16.68 10.38 -17.89
N GLY A 234 -16.64 11.53 -17.21
CA GLY A 234 -17.79 12.42 -17.05
C GLY A 234 -18.84 11.96 -16.03
N SER A 235 -18.70 10.77 -15.44
CA SER A 235 -19.56 10.30 -14.35
C SER A 235 -19.11 10.86 -13.00
N ASN A 236 -20.07 10.99 -12.08
CA ASN A 236 -19.83 11.27 -10.66
C ASN A 236 -20.10 10.04 -9.78
N ARG A 237 -20.21 8.86 -10.39
CA ARG A 237 -20.53 7.60 -9.71
C ARG A 237 -19.66 6.48 -10.21
N PHE A 238 -19.11 5.75 -9.25
CA PHE A 238 -18.46 4.47 -9.48
C PHE A 238 -19.51 3.40 -9.78
N GLU A 239 -19.31 2.68 -10.87
CA GLU A 239 -20.15 1.56 -11.29
C GLU A 239 -19.42 0.26 -11.00
N VAL A 240 -20.13 -0.73 -10.48
CA VAL A 240 -19.53 -2.06 -10.27
C VAL A 240 -19.50 -2.77 -11.63
N THR A 241 -18.31 -3.04 -12.13
CA THR A 241 -18.07 -3.66 -13.44
C THR A 241 -17.80 -5.15 -13.35
N GLU A 242 -17.27 -5.63 -12.22
CA GLU A 242 -17.00 -7.05 -12.00
C GLU A 242 -17.24 -7.43 -10.53
N LYS A 243 -17.77 -8.64 -10.31
CA LYS A 243 -17.77 -9.31 -9.00
C LYS A 243 -17.33 -10.76 -9.18
N LYS A 244 -16.36 -11.20 -8.40
CA LYS A 244 -15.78 -12.55 -8.49
C LYS A 244 -15.43 -13.08 -7.11
N CYS A 245 -15.85 -14.30 -6.78
CA CYS A 245 -15.38 -14.98 -5.57
C CYS A 245 -14.03 -15.63 -5.83
N LEU A 246 -13.00 -15.24 -5.08
CA LEU A 246 -11.62 -15.75 -5.19
C LEU A 246 -11.29 -16.86 -4.18
N GLY A 247 -12.12 -17.02 -3.15
CA GLY A 247 -11.94 -18.00 -2.08
C GLY A 247 -12.79 -17.69 -0.85
N THR A 248 -12.46 -18.32 0.28
CA THR A 248 -13.16 -18.16 1.57
C THR A 248 -12.35 -17.37 2.60
N LYS A 249 -11.27 -16.71 2.17
CA LYS A 249 -10.38 -15.91 3.01
C LYS A 249 -10.41 -14.46 2.54
N PRO A 250 -10.12 -13.48 3.41
CA PRO A 250 -9.98 -12.07 3.01
C PRO A 250 -9.12 -11.92 1.76
N VAL A 251 -9.57 -11.12 0.78
CA VAL A 251 -8.79 -10.82 -0.42
C VAL A 251 -7.82 -9.69 -0.12
N LEU A 252 -6.52 -9.92 -0.35
CA LEU A 252 -5.47 -8.92 -0.22
C LEU A 252 -4.82 -8.68 -1.59
N PHE A 253 -4.53 -7.42 -1.91
CA PHE A 253 -3.85 -7.04 -3.15
C PHE A 253 -2.41 -6.67 -2.93
N TYR A 254 -1.57 -7.07 -3.87
CA TYR A 254 -0.16 -6.72 -3.93
C TYR A 254 0.20 -6.27 -5.34
N ARG A 255 0.91 -5.15 -5.45
CA ARG A 255 1.56 -4.76 -6.71
C ARG A 255 2.76 -5.67 -6.91
N VAL A 256 2.89 -6.25 -8.10
CA VAL A 256 4.03 -7.08 -8.48
C VAL A 256 4.50 -6.68 -9.87
N CYS A 257 5.73 -7.03 -10.23
CA CYS A 257 6.23 -6.92 -11.60
C CYS A 257 6.64 -8.32 -12.07
N ILE A 258 6.20 -8.69 -13.27
CA ILE A 258 6.56 -9.96 -13.90
C ILE A 258 7.71 -9.70 -14.88
N LEU A 259 8.83 -10.41 -14.71
CA LEU A 259 9.95 -10.35 -15.64
C LEU A 259 9.72 -11.29 -16.80
N HIS A 260 9.61 -10.73 -18.00
CA HIS A 260 9.58 -11.46 -19.25
C HIS A 260 11.00 -11.62 -19.77
N LYS A 261 11.65 -12.74 -19.41
CA LYS A 261 13.08 -12.97 -19.68
C LYS A 261 13.46 -12.89 -21.15
N GLU A 262 12.59 -13.37 -22.04
CA GLU A 262 12.88 -13.43 -23.48
C GLU A 262 12.93 -12.03 -24.11
N GLU A 263 12.09 -11.13 -23.62
CA GLU A 263 11.94 -9.76 -24.13
C GLU A 263 12.64 -8.72 -23.22
N ASN A 264 13.22 -9.17 -22.11
CA ASN A 264 13.90 -8.36 -21.10
C ASN A 264 13.08 -7.14 -20.63
N PHE A 265 11.77 -7.32 -20.45
CA PHE A 265 10.89 -6.27 -19.93
C PHE A 265 10.18 -6.71 -18.65
N PHE A 266 9.82 -5.73 -17.82
CA PHE A 266 9.01 -5.91 -16.62
C PHE A 266 7.58 -5.46 -16.89
N GLU A 267 6.62 -6.36 -16.70
CA GLU A 267 5.19 -6.04 -16.79
C GLU A 267 4.61 -5.81 -15.39
N PRO A 268 4.09 -4.62 -15.07
CA PRO A 268 3.32 -4.40 -13.85
C PRO A 268 2.09 -5.32 -13.81
N ALA A 269 1.81 -5.85 -12.61
CA ALA A 269 0.69 -6.74 -12.38
C ALA A 269 0.19 -6.64 -10.94
N ILE A 270 -0.96 -7.25 -10.71
CA ILE A 270 -1.65 -7.26 -9.42
C ILE A 270 -1.87 -8.70 -9.02
N LEU A 271 -1.34 -9.03 -7.84
CA LEU A 271 -1.56 -10.31 -7.21
C LEU A 271 -2.65 -10.16 -6.15
N ALA A 272 -3.80 -10.78 -6.40
CA ALA A 272 -4.87 -10.94 -5.44
C ALA A 272 -4.71 -12.29 -4.71
N VAL A 273 -4.58 -12.26 -3.38
CA VAL A 273 -4.38 -13.44 -2.54
C VAL A 273 -5.58 -13.62 -1.62
N SER A 274 -6.18 -14.81 -1.67
CA SER A 274 -7.24 -15.26 -0.76
C SER A 274 -6.96 -16.71 -0.35
N SER A 275 -7.87 -17.65 -0.63
CA SER A 275 -7.61 -19.10 -0.50
C SER A 275 -6.80 -19.66 -1.67
N SER A 276 -6.72 -18.91 -2.77
CA SER A 276 -5.85 -19.15 -3.92
C SER A 276 -5.22 -17.83 -4.35
N MET A 277 -4.17 -17.92 -5.18
CA MET A 277 -3.50 -16.78 -5.78
C MET A 277 -4.08 -16.51 -7.18
N TRP A 278 -4.36 -15.24 -7.45
CA TRP A 278 -4.94 -14.76 -8.69
C TRP A 278 -4.11 -13.58 -9.19
N LEU A 279 -3.73 -13.59 -10.47
CA LEU A 279 -2.89 -12.57 -11.08
C LEU A 279 -3.71 -11.82 -12.12
N LYS A 280 -3.57 -10.49 -12.15
CA LYS A 280 -4.03 -9.65 -13.25
C LYS A 280 -2.84 -8.88 -13.81
N LEU A 281 -2.49 -9.17 -15.05
CA LEU A 281 -1.49 -8.42 -15.80
C LEU A 281 -2.13 -7.13 -16.33
N ASP A 282 -1.30 -6.13 -16.62
CA ASP A 282 -1.75 -4.87 -17.21
C ASP A 282 -2.42 -5.09 -18.58
N SER A 283 -1.84 -5.98 -19.37
CA SER A 283 -2.39 -6.41 -20.67
C SER A 283 -3.63 -7.30 -20.58
N ALA A 284 -3.94 -7.86 -19.39
CA ALA A 284 -4.98 -8.86 -19.22
C ALA A 284 -6.30 -8.24 -18.72
N LYS A 285 -7.39 -8.57 -19.41
CA LYS A 285 -8.73 -8.13 -19.01
C LYS A 285 -9.16 -8.71 -17.66
N ASP A 286 -8.88 -9.98 -17.42
CA ASP A 286 -9.42 -10.75 -16.30
C ASP A 286 -8.33 -11.26 -15.35
N PHE A 287 -8.69 -11.48 -14.08
CA PHE A 287 -7.85 -12.20 -13.14
C PHE A 287 -7.73 -13.66 -13.54
N ILE A 288 -6.51 -14.10 -13.85
CA ILE A 288 -6.17 -15.49 -14.12
C ILE A 288 -5.77 -16.21 -12.83
N ARG A 289 -6.24 -17.44 -12.66
CA ARG A 289 -5.80 -18.26 -11.52
C ARG A 289 -4.34 -18.59 -11.73
N SER A 290 -3.51 -18.18 -10.78
CA SER A 290 -2.09 -18.40 -10.85
C SER A 290 -1.75 -19.68 -10.10
N SER A 291 -1.17 -20.65 -10.81
CA SER A 291 -0.42 -21.76 -10.21
C SER A 291 1.05 -21.39 -10.01
N ILE A 292 1.42 -20.12 -10.24
CA ILE A 292 2.80 -19.66 -10.06
C ILE A 292 3.14 -19.91 -8.59
N VAL A 293 3.91 -20.97 -8.36
CA VAL A 293 4.85 -21.04 -7.25
C VAL A 293 5.82 -19.92 -7.55
N ILE A 294 5.58 -18.72 -7.04
CA ILE A 294 6.53 -17.62 -7.18
C ILE A 294 7.78 -18.18 -6.47
N PRO A 295 8.87 -18.55 -7.18
CA PRO A 295 9.95 -19.35 -6.59
C PRO A 295 10.69 -18.60 -5.48
N TYR A 296 10.36 -17.32 -5.32
CA TYR A 296 10.91 -16.37 -4.37
C TYR A 296 9.85 -15.72 -3.47
N LEU A 297 8.58 -16.18 -3.49
CA LEU A 297 7.73 -15.97 -2.33
C LEU A 297 8.19 -16.99 -1.31
N ILE A 298 9.02 -16.51 -0.40
CA ILE A 298 9.30 -17.23 0.83
C ILE A 298 7.93 -17.56 1.44
N THR A 299 7.57 -18.84 1.46
CA THR A 299 6.57 -19.38 2.37
C THR A 299 7.09 -19.18 3.79
N VAL A 300 6.97 -17.96 4.31
CA VAL A 300 7.26 -17.65 5.70
C VAL A 300 5.98 -17.95 6.46
N HIS A 301 6.08 -18.89 7.40
CA HIS A 301 5.30 -19.06 8.64
C HIS A 301 3.83 -18.57 8.64
N PRO A 302 2.85 -19.33 9.18
CA PRO A 302 1.42 -18.96 9.19
C PRO A 302 1.06 -17.58 9.80
N ASN A 303 2.03 -16.90 10.43
CA ASN A 303 1.89 -15.60 11.08
C ASN A 303 2.78 -14.47 10.47
N ALA A 304 3.48 -14.70 9.36
CA ALA A 304 4.36 -13.72 8.72
C ALA A 304 3.71 -13.06 7.50
N ARG A 305 3.93 -11.75 7.28
CA ARG A 305 3.65 -11.06 6.01
C ARG A 305 4.81 -10.10 5.68
N ILE A 306 5.15 -9.96 4.39
CA ILE A 306 6.44 -9.40 3.90
C ILE A 306 6.28 -7.93 3.46
N ILE A 307 7.06 -7.00 3.98
CA ILE A 307 7.00 -5.58 3.67
C ILE A 307 8.24 -5.17 2.85
N GLY A 308 8.06 -4.91 1.56
CA GLY A 308 8.99 -4.16 0.72
C GLY A 308 10.15 -4.97 0.12
N VAL A 309 10.56 -4.53 -1.07
CA VAL A 309 11.85 -4.80 -1.70
C VAL A 309 12.41 -3.41 -2.01
N ILE A 310 13.48 -3.01 -1.33
CA ILE A 310 14.08 -1.68 -1.51
C ILE A 310 15.48 -1.86 -2.12
N ASP A 311 15.72 -1.19 -3.24
CA ASP A 311 17.02 -1.16 -3.93
C ASP A 311 18.08 -0.44 -3.06
N ASN A 312 19.26 -1.02 -2.93
CA ASN A 312 20.23 -0.70 -1.89
C ASN A 312 21.38 0.22 -2.34
N ASP A 313 21.04 1.28 -3.05
CA ASP A 313 21.94 2.43 -3.16
C ASP A 313 22.02 3.26 -1.86
N PHE A 314 21.43 2.76 -0.75
CA PHE A 314 21.18 3.45 0.52
C PHE A 314 22.42 3.61 1.43
N PHE A 315 23.38 2.69 1.36
CA PHE A 315 24.52 2.62 2.29
C PHE A 315 25.90 2.83 1.63
N LYS A 316 25.92 3.33 0.39
CA LYS A 316 27.16 3.76 -0.29
C LYS A 316 27.44 5.23 -0.02
#